data_AF-A0A2X1ZTA6-F1
#
_entry.id   AF-A0A2X1ZTA6-F1
#
_cell.length_a   1.000
_cell.length_b   1.000
_cell.length_c   1.000
_cell.angle_alpha   90.00
_cell.angle_beta   90.00
_cell.angle_gamma   90.00
#
_symmetry.space_group_name_H-M   'P 1'
#
loop_
_entity.id
_entity.type
_entity.pdbx_description
1 polymer ?
#
loop_
_entity_poly.entity_id
_entity_poly.type
_entity_poly.pdbx_seq_one_letter_code
_entity_poly.pdbx_strand_id
1 'polypeptide(L)'
;MSNTFKSVKNRFFKNSIHIVDRYHFIRQVSWALENVRKRIQKDISSKLRKYFKKSRSLFIKPASKLTTDQAKDVSLMLGFVKI
;
A
#
# COMPACT_ATOMS: atom_id res chain seq x y z
N MET A 1 -4.75 8.35 13.71
CA MET A 1 -4.93 8.83 15.11
C MET A 1 -6.38 9.18 15.30
N SER A 2 -7.00 8.87 16.44
CA SER A 2 -8.39 9.29 16.68
C SER A 2 -8.47 10.82 16.77
N ASN A 3 -9.66 11.36 16.48
CA ASN A 3 -9.91 12.80 16.61
C ASN A 3 -9.74 13.28 18.05
N THR A 4 -10.04 12.44 19.04
CA THR A 4 -9.85 12.73 20.46
C THR A 4 -8.37 12.94 20.80
N PHE A 5 -7.48 12.01 20.43
CA PHE A 5 -6.04 12.17 20.66
C PHE A 5 -5.46 13.37 19.91
N LYS A 6 -5.97 13.66 18.71
CA LYS A 6 -5.56 14.84 17.92
C LYS A 6 -5.93 16.14 18.64
N SER A 7 -7.13 16.21 19.21
CA SER A 7 -7.60 17.39 19.95
C SER A 7 -6.79 17.63 21.23
N VAL A 8 -6.49 16.58 22.00
CA VAL A 8 -5.70 16.66 23.23
C VAL A 8 -4.28 17.13 22.91
N LYS A 9 -3.64 16.54 21.88
CA LYS A 9 -2.32 16.98 21.42
C LYS A 9 -2.31 18.46 21.07
N ASN A 10 -3.28 18.91 20.26
CA ASN A 10 -3.35 20.29 19.81
C ASN A 10 -3.61 21.29 20.96
N ARG A 11 -4.32 20.85 22.01
CA ARG A 11 -4.66 21.72 23.14
C ARG A 11 -3.52 21.84 24.16
N PHE A 12 -2.92 20.71 24.52
CA PHE A 12 -1.96 20.63 25.63
C PHE A 12 -0.50 20.58 25.17
N PHE A 13 -0.22 20.08 23.97
CA PHE A 13 1.14 19.85 23.46
C PHE A 13 1.31 20.54 22.09
N LYS A 14 1.19 21.87 22.08
CA LYS A 14 1.25 22.70 20.85
C LYS A 14 2.61 22.62 20.14
N ASN A 15 3.70 22.63 20.91
CA ASN A 15 5.07 22.67 20.39
C ASN A 15 5.75 21.29 20.37
N SER A 16 5.02 20.20 20.61
CA SER A 16 5.62 18.87 20.65
C SER A 16 5.91 18.31 19.25
N ILE A 17 7.03 17.61 19.14
CA ILE A 17 7.38 16.86 17.94
C ILE A 17 6.50 15.61 17.90
N HIS A 18 5.68 15.50 16.86
CA HIS A 18 4.79 14.36 16.69
C HIS A 18 5.56 13.20 16.03
N ILE A 19 5.92 12.21 16.83
CA ILE A 19 6.57 10.99 16.35
C ILE A 19 5.48 9.96 16.03
N VAL A 20 5.38 9.58 14.76
CA VAL A 20 4.51 8.50 14.34
C VAL A 20 5.31 7.20 14.34
N ASP A 21 4.72 6.15 14.91
CA ASP A 21 5.30 4.82 14.87
C ASP A 21 5.47 4.34 13.41
N ARG A 22 6.73 4.07 13.05
CA ARG A 22 7.11 3.69 11.68
C ARG A 22 6.39 2.43 11.22
N TYR A 23 6.18 1.47 12.12
CA TYR A 23 5.52 0.22 11.81
C TYR A 23 4.05 0.43 11.45
N HIS A 24 3.33 1.22 12.25
CA HIS A 24 1.93 1.54 12.00
C HIS A 24 1.75 2.33 10.70
N PHE A 25 2.65 3.26 10.41
CA PHE A 25 2.62 4.00 9.15
C PHE A 25 2.74 3.07 7.93
N ILE A 26 3.78 2.23 7.90
CA ILE A 26 4.01 1.28 6.79
C ILE A 26 2.85 0.30 6.66
N ARG A 27 2.29 -0.17 7.78
CA ARG A 27 1.12 -1.05 7.80
C ARG A 27 -0.09 -0.38 7.15
N GLN A 28 -0.41 0.87 7.50
CA GLN A 28 -1.56 1.59 6.94
C GLN A 28 -1.42 1.78 5.42
N VAL A 29 -0.24 2.18 4.96
CA VAL A 29 0.06 2.30 3.52
C VAL A 29 -0.11 0.95 2.81
N SER A 30 0.43 -0.13 3.40
CA SER A 30 0.31 -1.48 2.85
C SER A 30 -1.13 -1.97 2.77
N TRP A 31 -1.97 -1.63 3.76
CA TRP A 31 -3.40 -1.95 3.75
C TRP A 31 -4.18 -1.16 2.70
N ALA A 32 -3.89 0.14 2.55
CA ALA A 32 -4.51 0.96 1.52
C ALA A 32 -4.22 0.39 0.13
N LEU A 33 -2.96 0.03 -0.15
CA LEU A 33 -2.55 -0.59 -1.40
C LEU A 33 -3.26 -1.93 -1.63
N GLU A 34 -3.36 -2.76 -0.60
CA GLU A 34 -4.05 -4.05 -0.66
C GLU A 34 -5.55 -3.90 -0.96
N ASN A 35 -6.20 -2.87 -0.42
CA ASN A 35 -7.61 -2.58 -0.68
C ASN A 35 -7.84 -2.16 -2.13
N VAL A 36 -6.95 -1.31 -2.69
CA VAL A 36 -6.98 -0.94 -4.12
C VAL A 36 -6.81 -2.19 -5.00
N ARG A 37 -5.84 -3.05 -4.67
CA ARG A 37 -5.59 -4.32 -5.38
C ARG A 37 -6.84 -5.22 -5.37
N LYS A 38 -7.47 -5.41 -4.20
CA LYS A 38 -8.69 -6.22 -4.06
C LYS A 38 -9.87 -5.65 -4.85
N ARG A 39 -9.99 -4.32 -4.92
CA ARG A 39 -11.03 -3.65 -5.72
C ARG A 39 -10.85 -3.95 -7.21
N ILE A 40 -9.66 -3.66 -7.75
CA ILE A 40 -9.33 -3.91 -9.16
C ILE A 40 -9.48 -5.40 -9.52
N GLN A 41 -9.10 -6.32 -8.62
CA GLN A 41 -9.22 -7.76 -8.87
C GLN A 41 -10.65 -8.28 -9.02
N LYS A 42 -11.68 -7.53 -8.59
CA LYS A 42 -13.08 -7.93 -8.81
C LYS A 42 -13.47 -7.85 -10.29
N ASP A 43 -12.84 -6.94 -11.03
CA ASP A 43 -13.16 -6.65 -12.43
C ASP A 43 -12.30 -7.46 -13.41
N ILE A 44 -11.42 -8.33 -12.88
CA ILE A 44 -10.42 -9.09 -13.64
C ILE A 44 -10.83 -10.58 -13.72
N SER A 45 -10.50 -11.21 -14.86
CA SER A 45 -10.73 -12.65 -15.08
C SER A 45 -10.05 -13.54 -14.03
N SER A 46 -10.61 -14.74 -13.79
CA SER A 46 -10.14 -15.65 -12.74
C SER A 46 -8.65 -16.02 -12.84
N LYS A 47 -8.13 -16.17 -14.08
CA LYS A 47 -6.71 -16.48 -14.34
C LYS A 47 -5.80 -15.33 -13.91
N LEU A 48 -6.12 -14.12 -14.33
CA LEU A 48 -5.35 -12.93 -13.97
C LEU A 48 -5.45 -12.63 -12.47
N ARG A 49 -6.64 -12.77 -11.86
CA ARG A 49 -6.80 -12.63 -10.41
C ARG A 49 -5.86 -13.54 -9.62
N LYS A 50 -5.69 -14.81 -10.04
CA LYS A 50 -4.73 -15.76 -9.42
C LYS A 50 -3.28 -15.29 -9.59
N TYR A 51 -2.91 -14.81 -10.78
CA TYR A 51 -1.59 -14.24 -11.05
C TYR A 51 -1.29 -13.05 -10.14
N PHE A 52 -2.15 -12.02 -10.13
CA PHE A 52 -2.00 -10.84 -9.27
C PHE A 52 -2.04 -11.16 -7.77
N LYS A 53 -2.70 -12.26 -7.35
CA LYS A 53 -2.68 -12.71 -5.95
C LYS A 53 -1.32 -13.30 -5.57
N LYS A 54 -0.71 -14.09 -6.47
CA LYS A 54 0.63 -14.69 -6.25
C LYS A 54 1.73 -13.64 -6.24
N SER A 55 1.60 -12.58 -7.03
CA SER A 55 2.58 -11.50 -7.16
C SER A 55 2.39 -10.33 -6.17
N ARG A 56 1.55 -10.49 -5.15
CA ARG A 56 1.28 -9.43 -4.15
C ARG A 56 2.54 -8.81 -3.55
N SER A 57 3.55 -9.63 -3.28
CA SER A 57 4.82 -9.19 -2.68
C SER A 57 5.55 -8.17 -3.53
N LEU A 58 5.38 -8.18 -4.86
CA LEU A 58 6.04 -7.24 -5.77
C LEU A 58 5.59 -5.80 -5.54
N PHE A 59 4.31 -5.59 -5.18
CA PHE A 59 3.78 -4.26 -4.91
C PHE A 59 4.20 -3.67 -3.55
N ILE A 60 4.56 -4.53 -2.60
CA ILE A 60 4.98 -4.12 -1.25
C ILE A 60 6.50 -3.89 -1.20
N LYS A 61 7.24 -4.57 -2.07
CA LYS A 61 8.70 -4.48 -2.12
C LYS A 61 9.12 -3.10 -2.62
N PRO A 62 10.14 -2.46 -2.00
CA PRO A 62 10.70 -1.21 -2.51
C PRO A 62 11.20 -1.38 -3.94
N ALA A 63 10.93 -0.39 -4.80
CA ALA A 63 11.29 -0.45 -6.21
C ALA A 63 12.80 -0.69 -6.44
N SER A 64 13.65 -0.08 -5.61
CA SER A 64 15.11 -0.24 -5.65
C SER A 64 15.60 -1.66 -5.35
N LYS A 65 14.76 -2.51 -4.76
CA LYS A 65 15.09 -3.91 -4.43
C LYS A 65 14.49 -4.90 -5.43
N LEU A 66 13.70 -4.46 -6.39
CA LEU A 66 13.12 -5.35 -7.41
C LEU A 66 14.22 -5.84 -8.36
N THR A 67 14.19 -7.13 -8.68
CA THR A 67 14.99 -7.66 -9.79
C THR A 67 14.45 -7.11 -11.12
N THR A 68 15.27 -7.11 -12.16
CA THR A 68 14.87 -6.69 -13.52
C THR A 68 13.59 -7.39 -14.00
N ASP A 69 13.49 -8.70 -13.77
CA ASP A 69 12.29 -9.47 -14.17
C ASP A 69 11.07 -9.14 -13.32
N GLN A 70 11.26 -8.91 -12.02
CA GLN A 70 10.19 -8.47 -11.13
C GLN A 70 9.65 -7.09 -11.52
N ALA A 71 10.51 -6.19 -11.97
CA ALA A 71 10.11 -4.88 -12.45
C ALA A 71 9.30 -4.97 -13.75
N LYS A 72 9.69 -5.86 -14.67
CA LYS A 72 8.90 -6.16 -15.89
C LYS A 72 7.52 -6.71 -15.54
N ASP A 73 7.44 -7.66 -14.61
CA ASP A 73 6.17 -8.21 -14.13
C ASP A 73 5.25 -7.11 -13.56
N VAL A 74 5.80 -6.21 -12.75
CA VAL A 74 5.05 -5.06 -12.20
C VAL A 74 4.58 -4.15 -13.33
N SER A 75 5.43 -3.83 -14.30
CA SER A 75 5.05 -2.99 -15.45
C SER A 75 3.92 -3.63 -16.26
N LEU A 76 3.98 -4.94 -16.48
CA LEU A 76 2.97 -5.71 -17.21
C LEU A 76 1.65 -5.75 -16.44
N MET A 77 1.71 -5.93 -15.12
CA MET A 77 0.54 -5.84 -14.24
C MET A 77 -0.12 -4.47 -14.27
N LEU A 78 0.67 -3.39 -14.23
CA LEU A 78 0.15 -2.03 -14.33
C LEU A 78 -0.48 -1.77 -15.70
N GLY A 79 0.06 -2.33 -16.78
CA GLY A 79 -0.51 -2.21 -18.12
C GLY A 79 -1.89 -2.88 -18.28
N PHE A 80 -2.21 -3.91 -17.50
CA PHE A 80 -3.54 -4.52 -17.49
C PHE A 80 -4.58 -3.70 -16.72
N VAL A 81 -4.14 -2.84 -15.81
CA VAL A 81 -5.03 -1.97 -15.04
C VAL A 81 -5.08 -0.64 -15.79
N LYS A 82 -6.17 -0.39 -16.53
CA LYS A 82 -6.48 0.96 -16.99
C LYS A 82 -6.83 1.81 -15.76
N ILE A 83 -5.83 2.46 -15.17
CA ILE A 83 -5.99 3.50 -14.14
C ILE A 83 -6.18 4.83 -14.85
#